data_AF-A0A377B2C8-F1
#
_entry.id   AF-A0A377B2C8-F1
#
_cell.length_a   1.000
_cell.length_b   1.000
_cell.length_c   1.000
_cell.angle_alpha   90.00
_cell.angle_beta   90.00
_cell.angle_gamma   90.00
#
_symmetry.space_group_name_H-M   'P 1'
#
loop_
_entity.id
_entity.type
_entity.pdbx_description
1 polymer ?
#
loop_
_entity_poly.entity_id
_entity_poly.type
_entity_poly.pdbx_seq_one_letter_code
_entity_poly.pdbx_strand_id
1 'polypeptide(L)'
;MSIAAPARDLKLATIELEHSHPLGRLWDIDVLTPEGEILSRRDYSLPPRRCLLCEQSAAVCARGKTHQLTDLLNRMEALLNDVDACNVN
;
A
#
# COMPACT_ATOMS: atom_id res chain seq x y z
N MET A 1 -15.78 4.31 -10.92
CA MET A 1 -16.24 5.41 -10.06
C MET A 1 -15.27 6.56 -10.25
N SER A 2 -15.74 7.78 -10.51
CA SER A 2 -14.89 8.97 -10.62
C SER A 2 -15.19 9.93 -9.47
N ILE A 3 -14.19 10.69 -9.05
CA ILE A 3 -14.29 11.69 -7.99
C ILE A 3 -13.93 13.05 -8.61
N ALA A 4 -14.77 14.06 -8.39
CA ALA A 4 -14.55 15.41 -8.90
C ALA A 4 -13.51 16.16 -8.04
N ALA A 5 -12.24 15.73 -8.12
CA ALA A 5 -11.11 16.35 -7.44
C ALA A 5 -9.81 16.15 -8.25
N PRO A 6 -8.76 16.97 -8.04
CA PRO A 6 -7.47 16.77 -8.70
C PRO A 6 -6.87 15.40 -8.38
N ALA A 7 -6.50 14.63 -9.40
CA ALA A 7 -5.93 13.28 -9.23
C ALA A 7 -4.68 13.27 -8.35
N ARG A 8 -3.87 14.34 -8.44
CA ARG A 8 -2.70 14.56 -7.56
C ARG A 8 -3.07 14.55 -6.08
N ASP A 9 -4.07 15.32 -5.71
CA ASP A 9 -4.43 15.52 -4.31
C ASP A 9 -5.06 14.24 -3.74
N LEU A 10 -5.86 13.55 -4.56
CA LEU A 10 -6.34 12.20 -4.24
C LEU A 10 -5.18 11.22 -4.05
N LYS A 11 -4.17 11.22 -4.93
CA LYS A 11 -3.03 10.29 -4.79
C LYS A 11 -2.22 10.55 -3.54
N LEU A 12 -1.99 11.82 -3.18
CA LEU A 12 -1.29 12.17 -1.94
C LEU A 12 -2.10 11.75 -0.71
N ALA A 13 -3.41 11.96 -0.72
CA ALA A 13 -4.29 11.52 0.35
C ALA A 13 -4.31 9.99 0.51
N THR A 14 -4.34 9.23 -0.60
CA THR A 14 -4.32 7.76 -0.52
C THR A 14 -2.97 7.24 -0.03
N ILE A 15 -1.86 7.85 -0.44
CA ILE A 15 -0.52 7.54 0.09
C ILE A 15 -0.45 7.78 1.61
N GLU A 16 -1.05 8.88 2.10
CA GLU A 16 -1.09 9.19 3.53
C GLU A 16 -1.95 8.18 4.29
N LEU A 17 -3.10 7.78 3.73
CA LEU A 17 -3.94 6.73 4.32
C LEU A 17 -3.22 5.37 4.39
N GLU A 18 -2.52 4.97 3.33
CA GLU A 18 -1.68 3.77 3.31
C GLU A 18 -0.57 3.82 4.37
N HIS A 19 -0.11 5.02 4.74
CA HIS A 19 0.97 5.20 5.71
C HIS A 19 0.47 5.25 7.17
N SER A 20 -0.63 5.97 7.42
CA SER A 20 -1.10 6.31 8.77
C SER A 20 -2.10 5.32 9.35
N HIS A 21 -2.84 4.58 8.51
CA HIS A 21 -3.82 3.62 9.00
C HIS A 21 -3.13 2.34 9.52
N PRO A 22 -3.57 1.73 10.64
CA PRO A 22 -2.98 0.50 11.17
C PRO A 22 -2.90 -0.65 10.15
N LEU A 23 -3.91 -0.76 9.27
CA LEU A 23 -3.94 -1.71 8.16
C LEU A 23 -3.46 -1.14 6.82
N GLY A 24 -3.00 0.12 6.78
CA GLY A 24 -2.61 0.81 5.54
C GLY A 24 -1.51 0.09 4.76
N ARG A 25 -0.63 -0.66 5.46
CA ARG A 25 0.39 -1.54 4.84
C ARG A 25 -0.20 -2.60 3.91
N LEU A 26 -1.45 -3.01 4.12
CA LEU A 26 -2.17 -4.02 3.33
C LEU A 26 -2.98 -3.44 2.17
N TRP A 27 -3.28 -2.15 2.17
CA TRP A 27 -4.07 -1.50 1.13
C TRP A 27 -3.22 -1.18 -0.08
N ASP A 28 -3.74 -1.34 -1.29
CA ASP A 28 -3.11 -0.91 -2.53
C ASP A 28 -4.09 -0.02 -3.30
N ILE A 29 -3.96 1.30 -3.11
CA ILE A 29 -4.92 2.27 -3.63
C ILE A 29 -4.32 3.01 -4.83
N ASP A 30 -4.82 2.65 -6.00
CA ASP A 30 -4.48 3.32 -7.25
C ASP A 30 -5.39 4.53 -7.51
N VAL A 31 -4.76 5.61 -7.99
CA VAL A 31 -5.45 6.81 -8.47
C VAL A 31 -5.07 6.99 -9.92
N LEU A 32 -6.08 7.05 -10.78
CA LEU A 32 -5.90 7.25 -12.22
C LEU A 32 -6.23 8.70 -12.59
N THR A 33 -5.50 9.25 -13.57
CA THR A 33 -5.89 10.49 -14.24
C THR A 33 -7.14 10.28 -15.10
N PRO A 34 -7.83 11.36 -15.53
CA PRO A 34 -8.92 11.26 -16.50
C PRO A 34 -8.51 10.54 -17.81
N GLU A 35 -7.24 10.62 -18.18
CA GLU A 35 -6.64 9.98 -19.34
C GLU A 35 -6.34 8.48 -19.11
N GLY A 36 -6.54 7.99 -17.88
CA GLY A 36 -6.35 6.59 -17.50
C GLY A 36 -4.94 6.25 -17.01
N GLU A 37 -4.07 7.24 -16.78
CA GLU A 37 -2.71 7.01 -16.29
C GLU A 37 -2.71 6.77 -14.78
N ILE A 38 -2.03 5.72 -14.32
CA ILE A 38 -1.89 5.45 -12.88
C ILE A 38 -0.80 6.36 -12.30
N LEU A 39 -1.17 7.16 -11.30
CA LEU A 39 -0.23 7.98 -10.54
C LEU A 39 0.54 7.10 -9.53
N SER A 40 1.86 7.14 -9.61
CA SER A 40 2.77 6.36 -8.77
C SER A 40 3.41 7.21 -7.67
N ARG A 41 4.03 6.57 -6.68
CA ARG A 41 4.81 7.26 -5.64
C ARG A 41 6.05 7.98 -6.21
N ARG A 42 6.61 7.47 -7.31
CA ARG A 42 7.82 8.03 -7.93
C ARG A 42 7.56 9.38 -8.57
N ASP A 43 6.36 9.59 -9.09
CA ASP A 43 5.94 10.87 -9.69
C ASP A 43 5.97 12.01 -8.66
N TYR A 44 5.99 11.68 -7.37
CA TYR A 44 6.07 12.60 -6.24
C TYR A 44 7.40 12.53 -5.48
N SER A 45 8.44 11.92 -6.08
CA SER A 45 9.75 11.72 -5.42
C SER A 45 9.70 10.98 -4.08
N LEU A 46 8.67 10.15 -3.87
CA LEU A 46 8.52 9.34 -2.66
C LEU A 46 9.15 7.95 -2.84
N PRO A 47 9.65 7.33 -1.75
CA PRO A 47 10.23 6.00 -1.83
C PRO A 47 9.18 4.96 -2.28
N PRO A 48 9.63 3.88 -2.93
CA PRO A 48 8.75 2.76 -3.25
C PRO A 48 8.20 2.14 -1.97
N ARG A 49 7.08 1.42 -2.10
CA ARG A 49 6.55 0.62 -1.00
C ARG A 49 7.59 -0.40 -0.55
N ARG A 50 7.76 -0.50 0.77
CA ARG A 50 8.61 -1.50 1.40
C ARG A 50 7.88 -2.84 1.48
N CYS A 51 8.59 -3.92 1.20
CA CYS A 51 8.13 -5.29 1.28
C CYS A 51 7.57 -5.56 2.68
N LEU A 52 6.49 -6.33 2.75
CA LEU A 52 5.84 -6.69 4.00
C LEU A 52 6.75 -7.52 4.94
N LEU A 53 7.77 -8.17 4.39
CA LEU A 53 8.62 -9.14 5.10
C LEU A 53 10.06 -8.66 5.31
N CYS A 54 10.69 -7.99 4.33
CA CYS A 54 12.13 -7.70 4.36
C CYS A 54 12.51 -6.23 4.17
N GLU A 55 11.53 -5.31 4.14
CA GLU A 55 11.73 -3.86 4.02
C GLU A 55 12.41 -3.35 2.72
N GLN A 56 12.87 -4.25 1.85
CA GLN A 56 13.32 -3.92 0.49
C GLN A 56 12.13 -3.43 -0.37
N SER A 57 12.39 -2.96 -1.60
CA SER A 57 11.31 -2.58 -2.52
C SER A 57 10.35 -3.77 -2.76
N ALA A 58 9.07 -3.59 -2.45
CA ALA A 58 8.04 -4.61 -2.65
C ALA A 58 7.97 -5.07 -4.12
N ALA A 59 8.16 -4.15 -5.07
CA ALA A 59 8.19 -4.45 -6.50
C ALA A 59 9.40 -5.32 -6.91
N VAL A 60 10.51 -5.25 -6.19
CA VAL A 60 11.67 -6.13 -6.41
C VAL A 60 11.34 -7.53 -5.90
N CYS A 61 10.84 -7.64 -4.66
CA CYS A 61 10.46 -8.93 -4.08
C CYS A 61 9.38 -9.66 -4.88
N ALA A 62 8.35 -8.93 -5.35
CA ALA A 62 7.28 -9.49 -6.15
C ALA A 62 7.78 -10.06 -7.48
N ARG A 63 8.60 -9.29 -8.21
CA ARG A 63 9.19 -9.76 -9.49
C ARG A 63 10.16 -10.91 -9.30
N GLY A 64 10.96 -10.88 -8.23
CA GLY A 64 11.91 -11.93 -7.90
C GLY A 64 11.29 -13.17 -7.26
N LYS A 65 9.99 -13.15 -6.93
CA LYS A 65 9.33 -14.16 -6.09
C LYS A 65 10.16 -14.52 -4.85
N THR A 66 10.70 -13.48 -4.21
CA THR A 66 11.72 -13.60 -3.16
C THR A 66 11.22 -14.30 -1.90
N HIS A 67 9.92 -14.28 -1.65
CA HIS A 67 9.30 -14.86 -0.46
C HIS A 67 8.24 -15.89 -0.84
N GLN A 68 8.02 -16.86 0.04
CA GLN A 68 6.91 -17.79 -0.12
C GLN A 68 5.58 -17.07 0.10
N LEU A 69 4.56 -17.52 -0.62
CA LEU A 69 3.20 -16.98 -0.46
C LEU A 69 2.69 -17.17 0.96
N THR A 70 2.99 -18.31 1.59
CA THR A 70 2.59 -18.61 2.97
C THR A 70 3.14 -17.59 3.97
N ASP A 71 4.39 -17.14 3.80
CA ASP A 71 5.00 -16.16 4.70
C ASP A 71 4.30 -14.80 4.58
N LEU A 72 3.93 -14.41 3.36
CA LEU A 72 3.15 -13.19 3.11
C LEU A 72 1.78 -13.28 3.77
N LEU A 73 1.04 -14.38 3.55
CA LEU A 73 -0.28 -14.60 4.13
C LEU A 73 -0.23 -14.56 5.67
N ASN A 74 0.73 -15.26 6.28
CA ASN A 74 0.92 -15.26 7.73
C ASN A 74 1.18 -13.84 8.26
N ARG A 75 1.99 -13.04 7.55
CA ARG A 75 2.25 -11.65 7.96
C ARG A 75 1.02 -10.74 7.79
N MET A 76 0.23 -10.95 6.74
CA MET A 76 -1.03 -10.22 6.54
C MET A 76 -2.02 -10.53 7.66
N GLU A 77 -2.19 -11.81 8.01
CA GLU A 77 -3.06 -12.26 9.10
C GLU A 77 -2.61 -11.70 10.46
N ALA A 78 -1.31 -11.70 10.74
CA ALA A 78 -0.77 -11.10 11.96
C ALA A 78 -1.14 -9.60 12.07
N LEU A 79 -1.05 -8.83 10.98
CA LEU A 79 -1.43 -7.41 10.97
C LEU A 79 -2.93 -7.21 11.22
N LEU A 80 -3.79 -8.09 10.71
CA LEU A 80 -5.23 -8.04 10.97
C LEU A 80 -5.52 -8.31 12.45
N ASN A 81 -4.95 -9.39 12.99
CA ASN A 81 -5.14 -9.78 14.39
C ASN A 81 -4.59 -8.74 15.38
N ASP A 82 -3.46 -8.08 15.05
CA ASP A 82 -2.88 -7.01 15.88
C ASP A 82 -3.85 -5.82 16.02
N VAL A 83 -4.53 -5.46 14.94
CA VAL A 83 -5.50 -4.35 14.94
C VAL A 83 -6.79 -4.74 15.66
N ASP A 84 -7.29 -5.95 15.46
CA ASP A 84 -8.45 -6.45 16.18
C ASP A 84 -8.18 -6.50 17.70
N ALA A 85 -7.02 -6.98 18.13
CA ALA A 85 -6.64 -6.99 19.54
C ALA A 85 -6.58 -5.57 20.16
N CYS A 86 -6.23 -4.55 19.39
CA CYS A 86 -6.26 -3.16 19.84
C CYS A 86 -7.67 -2.57 19.91
N ASN A 87 -8.60 -3.04 19.08
CA ASN A 87 -9.98 -2.54 19.00
C ASN A 87 -10.94 -3.19 20.01
N VAL A 88 -10.51 -4.24 20.72
CA VAL A 88 -11.31 -4.98 21.71
C VAL A 88 -11.04 -4.49 23.15
N ASN A 89 -10.32 -3.36 23.33
CA ASN A 89 -10.11 -2.70 24.62
C ASN A 89 -10.90 -1.39 24.72
#